data_AF-A0A6P1D8G4-F1
#
_entry.id   AF-A0A6P1D8G4-F1
#
_cell.length_a   1.000
_cell.length_b   1.000
_cell.length_c   1.000
_cell.angle_alpha   90.00
_cell.angle_beta   90.00
_cell.angle_gamma   90.00
#
_symmetry.space_group_name_H-M   'P 1'
#
loop_
_entity.id
_entity.type
_entity.pdbx_description
1 polymer ?
#
loop_
_entity_poly.entity_id
_entity_poly.type
_entity_poly.pdbx_seq_one_letter_code
_entity_poly.pdbx_strand_id
1 'polypeptide(L)' 'MTSLRDDRDPAAARFETWQDPCRIRVRFDDPAIELTYQDERAVAATFAVAARAVGLRVSIDGQLQCGLPALPCRRLWT' A
#
# COMPACT_ATOMS: atom_id res chain seq x y z
N MET A 1 -2.44 -29.29 -35.12
CA MET A 1 -1.41 -28.27 -34.81
C MET A 1 -1.48 -27.98 -33.34
N THR A 2 -0.33 -28.02 -32.70
CA THR A 2 -0.10 -28.29 -31.28
C THR A 2 -0.43 -27.09 -30.39
N SER A 3 -0.94 -27.43 -29.20
CA SER A 3 -1.24 -26.57 -28.05
C SER A 3 -0.20 -25.45 -27.85
N LEU A 4 -0.65 -24.20 -27.97
CA LEU A 4 0.14 -23.02 -27.64
C LEU A 4 0.13 -22.90 -26.11
N ARG A 5 1.28 -23.19 -25.50
CA ARG A 5 1.48 -23.07 -24.05
C ARG A 5 1.32 -21.60 -23.67
N ASP A 6 0.31 -21.33 -22.85
CA ASP A 6 0.12 -20.08 -22.11
C ASP A 6 1.26 -20.01 -21.08
N ASP A 7 2.39 -19.43 -21.50
CA ASP A 7 3.55 -19.15 -20.65
C ASP A 7 3.23 -17.87 -19.85
N ARG A 8 2.29 -17.99 -18.91
CA ARG A 8 1.97 -16.89 -17.99
C ARG A 8 3.06 -16.83 -16.93
N ASP A 9 4.03 -15.94 -17.15
CA ASP A 9 5.14 -15.69 -16.24
C ASP A 9 4.62 -15.39 -14.82
N PRO A 10 4.87 -16.26 -13.82
CA PRO A 10 4.43 -16.03 -12.44
C PRO A 10 5.13 -14.85 -11.77
N ALA A 11 6.18 -14.28 -12.38
CA ALA A 11 6.81 -13.05 -11.90
C ALA A 11 5.91 -11.83 -12.12
N ALA A 12 5.17 -11.75 -13.24
CA ALA A 12 4.29 -10.62 -13.54
C ALA A 12 3.19 -10.45 -12.47
N ALA A 13 2.60 -11.55 -12.00
CA ALA A 13 1.59 -11.55 -10.94
C ALA A 13 2.10 -11.02 -9.59
N ARG A 14 3.41 -11.13 -9.32
CA ARG A 14 4.04 -10.61 -8.09
C ARG A 14 4.29 -9.10 -8.17
N PHE A 15 4.50 -8.57 -9.37
CA PHE A 15 4.69 -7.13 -9.60
C PHE A 15 3.35 -6.39 -9.79
N GLU A 16 2.34 -7.02 -10.38
CA GLU A 16 1.00 -6.44 -10.53
C GLU A 16 0.36 -6.12 -9.16
N THR A 17 0.48 -7.02 -8.19
CA THR A 17 -0.10 -6.82 -6.85
C THR A 17 0.59 -5.74 -6.01
N TRP A 18 1.79 -5.29 -6.41
CA TRP A 18 2.52 -4.23 -5.70
C TRP A 18 2.20 -2.82 -6.18
N GLN A 19 1.72 -2.69 -7.41
CA GLN A 19 1.30 -1.42 -7.99
C GLN A 19 -0.18 -1.10 -7.70
N ASP A 20 -0.93 -2.06 -7.17
CA ASP A 20 -2.32 -1.83 -6.77
C ASP A 20 -2.39 -0.75 -5.67
N PRO A 21 -3.19 0.31 -5.89
CA PRO A 21 -3.45 1.30 -4.85
C PRO A 21 -4.14 0.62 -3.66
N CYS A 22 -3.76 1.04 -2.46
CA CYS A 22 -4.32 0.54 -1.22
C CYS A 22 -4.61 1.69 -0.27
N ARG A 23 -5.52 1.46 0.66
CA ARG A 23 -5.84 2.39 1.73
C ARG A 23 -4.88 2.18 2.89
N ILE A 24 -4.40 3.28 3.46
CA ILE A 24 -3.50 3.32 4.60
C ILE A 24 -4.21 4.08 5.71
N ARG A 25 -4.36 3.46 6.89
CA ARG A 25 -4.96 4.10 8.07
C ARG A 25 -3.91 4.20 9.16
N VAL A 26 -3.69 5.42 9.62
CA VAL A 26 -2.69 5.78 10.64
C VAL A 26 -3.43 6.26 11.86
N ARG A 27 -3.26 5.58 12.99
CA ARG A 27 -3.88 5.94 14.26
C ARG A 27 -2.83 6.40 15.26
N PHE A 28 -3.05 7.59 15.78
CA PHE A 28 -2.34 8.19 16.90
C PHE A 28 -3.18 7.92 18.15
N ASP A 29 -2.54 7.52 19.25
CA ASP A 29 -3.25 7.19 20.49
C ASP A 29 -3.41 8.41 21.41
N ASP A 30 -2.53 9.43 21.29
CA ASP A 30 -2.60 10.67 22.09
C ASP A 30 -2.08 11.90 21.29
N PRO A 31 -2.96 12.83 20.85
CA PRO A 31 -4.42 12.71 20.89
C PRO A 31 -4.91 11.57 19.98
N ALA A 32 -6.05 10.98 20.35
CA ALA A 32 -6.67 9.90 19.56
C ALA A 32 -7.18 10.43 18.21
N ILE A 33 -6.37 10.28 17.16
CA ILE A 33 -6.67 10.74 15.79
C ILE A 33 -6.42 9.60 14.80
N GLU A 34 -7.30 9.45 13.82
CA GLU A 34 -7.11 8.55 12.67
C GLU A 34 -7.01 9.37 11.38
N LEU A 35 -5.96 9.12 10.60
CA LEU A 35 -5.75 9.68 9.27
C LEU A 35 -5.81 8.57 8.23
N THR A 36 -6.46 8.86 7.11
CA THR A 36 -6.61 7.91 6.00
C THR A 36 -5.98 8.46 4.73
N TYR A 37 -5.13 7.65 4.11
CA TYR A 37 -4.44 7.95 2.87
C TYR A 37 -4.64 6.81 1.87
N GLN A 38 -4.25 7.04 0.62
CA GLN A 38 -4.09 5.98 -0.36
C GLN A 38 -2.70 6.05 -1.00
N ASP A 39 -2.07 4.91 -1.26
CA ASP A 39 -0.86 4.88 -2.06
C ASP A 39 -0.64 3.49 -2.66
N GLU A 40 0.37 3.35 -3.51
CA GLU A 40 0.80 2.04 -4.01
C GLU A 40 1.19 1.12 -2.86
N ARG A 41 0.88 -0.18 -2.99
CA ARG A 41 1.13 -1.14 -1.91
C ARG A 41 2.60 -1.20 -1.48
N ALA A 42 3.55 -1.03 -2.40
CA ALA A 42 4.97 -0.97 -2.08
C ALA A 42 5.31 0.24 -1.19
N VAL A 43 4.86 1.43 -1.57
CA VAL A 43 5.03 2.69 -0.82
C VAL A 43 4.39 2.57 0.56
N ALA A 44 3.15 2.06 0.60
CA ALA A 44 2.39 1.84 1.82
C ALA A 44 3.12 0.90 2.79
N ALA A 45 3.72 -0.18 2.28
CA ALA A 45 4.46 -1.14 3.08
C ALA A 45 5.72 -0.51 3.70
N THR A 46 6.52 0.22 2.91
CA THR A 46 7.71 0.93 3.40
C THR A 46 7.35 1.93 4.48
N PHE A 47 6.33 2.76 4.23
CA PHE A 47 5.81 3.70 5.22
C PHE A 47 5.35 3.01 6.50
N ALA A 48 4.57 1.91 6.40
CA ALA A 48 4.04 1.21 7.57
C ALA A 48 5.15 0.62 8.46
N VAL A 49 6.25 0.14 7.87
CA VAL A 49 7.43 -0.32 8.63
C VAL A 49 8.02 0.84 9.44
N ALA A 50 8.29 1.97 8.80
CA ALA A 50 8.87 3.14 9.47
C ALA A 50 7.93 3.73 10.55
N ALA A 51 6.64 3.85 10.23
CA ALA A 51 5.64 4.39 11.15
C ALA A 51 5.44 3.49 12.39
N ARG A 52 5.43 2.17 12.21
CA ARG A 52 5.35 1.22 13.35
C ARG A 52 6.61 1.27 14.21
N ALA A 53 7.79 1.47 13.61
CA ALA A 53 9.05 1.60 14.36
C ALA A 53 9.06 2.80 15.32
N VAL A 54 8.28 3.84 15.03
CA VAL A 54 8.10 5.01 15.90
C VAL A 54 6.84 4.95 16.77
N GLY A 55 6.18 3.77 16.83
CA GLY A 55 5.04 3.52 17.73
C GLY A 55 3.66 3.84 17.16
N LEU A 56 3.55 4.19 15.87
CA LEU A 56 2.24 4.45 15.25
C LEU A 56 1.52 3.14 14.89
N ARG A 57 0.20 3.13 15.08
CA ARG A 57 -0.64 2.02 14.62
C ARG A 57 -1.03 2.25 13.16
N VAL A 58 -0.50 1.40 12.28
CA VAL A 58 -0.78 1.47 10.83
C VAL A 58 -1.44 0.20 10.35
N SER A 59 -2.54 0.34 9.62
CA SER A 59 -3.23 -0.73 8.90
C SER A 59 -3.32 -0.41 7.41
N ILE A 60 -3.23 -1.44 6.57
CA ILE A 60 -3.29 -1.35 5.11
C ILE A 60 -4.37 -2.33 4.63
N ASP A 61 -5.26 -1.87 3.76
CA ASP A 61 -6.30 -2.70 3.16
C ASP A 61 -6.63 -2.26 1.72
N GLY A 62 -7.44 -3.06 1.01
CA GLY A 62 -7.87 -2.77 -0.36
C GLY A 62 -9.14 -1.94 -0.47
N GLN A 63 -9.69 -1.41 0.63
CA GLN A 63 -10.97 -0.70 0.61
C GLN A 63 -10.76 0.78 0.28
N LEU A 64 -10.39 1.04 -0.97
CA LEU A 64 -10.24 2.40 -1.49
C LEU A 64 -11.57 3.16 -1.46
N GLN A 65 -11.48 4.43 -1.09
CA GLN A 65 -12.59 5.39 -1.17
C GLN A 65 -12.19 6.47 -2.17
N CYS A 66 -13.16 7.00 -2.92
CA CYS A 66 -12.88 8.09 -3.86
C CYS A 66 -12.32 9.32 -3.12
N GLY A 67 -11.23 9.88 -3.65
CA GLY A 67 -10.69 11.16 -3.20
C GLY A 67 -9.79 11.10 -1.97
N LEU A 68 -9.31 9.91 -1.56
CA LEU A 68 -8.30 9.84 -0.51
C LEU A 68 -7.00 10.53 -0.95
N PRO A 69 -6.37 11.33 -0.08
CA PRO A 69 -5.10 11.94 -0.39
C PRO A 69 -3.97 10.91 -0.43
N ALA A 70 -2.94 11.17 -1.23
CA ALA A 70 -1.71 10.39 -1.18
C ALA A 70 -0.98 10.57 0.16
N LEU A 71 -0.04 9.67 0.48
CA LEU A 71 0.79 9.87 1.67
C LEU A 71 1.54 11.21 1.57
N PRO A 72 1.55 12.02 2.65
CA PRO A 72 2.44 13.16 2.71
C PRO A 72 3.89 12.64 2.59
N CYS A 73 4.70 13.36 1.84
CA CYS A 73 6.08 12.97 1.57
C CYS A 73 6.23 11.60 0.86
N ARG A 74 5.26 11.17 0.03
CA ARG A 74 5.30 9.92 -0.77
C ARG A 74 6.68 9.56 -1.33
N ARG A 75 7.42 10.55 -1.85
CA ARG A 75 8.75 10.39 -2.46
C ARG A 75 9.83 9.85 -1.51
N LEU A 76 9.60 9.84 -0.20
CA LEU A 76 10.53 9.24 0.78
C LEU A 76 10.36 7.72 0.90
N TRP A 77 9.29 7.16 0.32
CA TRP A 77 8.89 5.77 0.49
C TRP A 77 8.86 4.98 -0.83
N THR A 78 9.16 5.64 -1.94
CA THR A 78 9.29 5.08 -3.30
C THR A 78 10.68 4.51 -3.55
#